data_AF-A0A4R1NT79-F1
#
_entry.id   AF-A0A4R1NT79-F1
#
_cell.length_a   1.000
_cell.length_b   1.000
_cell.length_c   1.000
_cell.angle_alpha   90.00
_cell.angle_beta   90.00
_cell.angle_gamma   90.00
#
_symmetry.space_group_name_H-M   'P 1'
#
loop_
_entity.id
_entity.type
_entity.pdbx_description
1 polymer ?
#
loop_
_entity_poly.entity_id
_entity_poly.type
_entity_poly.pdbx_seq_one_letter_code
_entity_poly.pdbx_strand_id
1 'polypeptide(L)'
;MLNQENKNTNLEALKNRLSPAINQARSLKEIESWIRSQPSVKSVELADHLLKSNPPQREFFVELKMEDGTTVKKIINIFELGNQRFKFHKLHEQP
;
A
#
# COMPACT_ATOMS: atom_id res chain seq x y z
N MET A 1 -14.91 -19.47 -17.43
CA MET A 1 -14.26 -19.27 -16.12
C MET A 1 -13.15 -18.25 -16.33
N LEU A 2 -13.25 -17.03 -15.79
CA LEU A 2 -12.12 -16.10 -15.83
C LEU A 2 -11.06 -16.59 -14.83
N ASN A 3 -9.88 -16.94 -15.35
CA ASN A 3 -8.74 -17.39 -14.54
C ASN A 3 -8.41 -16.34 -13.47
N GLN A 4 -8.36 -16.78 -12.22
CA GLN A 4 -7.92 -15.99 -11.08
C GLN A 4 -6.46 -15.48 -11.23
N GLU A 5 -5.69 -16.02 -12.18
CA GLU A 5 -4.30 -15.63 -12.47
C GLU A 5 -4.16 -14.16 -12.93
N ASN A 6 -5.07 -13.64 -13.75
CA ASN A 6 -4.95 -12.25 -14.26
C ASN A 6 -5.29 -11.19 -13.21
N LYS A 7 -6.06 -11.55 -12.16
CA LYS A 7 -6.31 -10.64 -11.03
C LYS A 7 -5.04 -10.35 -10.23
N ASN A 8 -4.07 -11.27 -10.24
CA ASN A 8 -2.89 -11.16 -9.38
C ASN A 8 -1.79 -10.26 -9.95
N THR A 9 -1.72 -10.03 -11.26
CA THR A 9 -0.57 -9.35 -11.89
C THR A 9 -0.38 -7.92 -11.40
N ASN A 10 -1.45 -7.10 -11.41
CA ASN A 10 -1.37 -5.70 -10.98
C ASN A 10 -1.10 -5.55 -9.47
N LEU A 11 -1.68 -6.45 -8.66
CA LEU A 11 -1.51 -6.44 -7.21
C LEU A 11 -0.10 -6.87 -6.81
N GLU A 12 0.40 -7.97 -7.39
CA GLU A 12 1.76 -8.45 -7.13
C GLU A 12 2.82 -7.48 -7.68
N ALA A 13 2.58 -6.86 -8.85
CA ALA A 13 3.45 -5.82 -9.38
C ALA A 13 3.50 -4.57 -8.48
N LEU A 14 2.37 -4.15 -7.89
CA LEU A 14 2.35 -3.10 -6.88
C LEU A 14 3.14 -3.51 -5.64
N LYS A 15 2.86 -4.69 -5.10
CA LYS A 15 3.51 -5.25 -3.91
C LYS A 15 5.03 -5.32 -4.02
N ASN A 16 5.54 -5.74 -5.18
CA ASN A 16 6.98 -5.80 -5.43
C ASN A 16 7.65 -4.41 -5.44
N ARG A 17 6.90 -3.36 -5.79
CA ARG A 17 7.40 -1.98 -5.85
C ARG A 17 7.21 -1.22 -4.52
N LEU A 18 6.30 -1.66 -3.65
CA LEU A 18 6.03 -1.03 -2.36
C LEU A 18 7.26 -1.00 -1.45
N SER A 19 7.95 -2.13 -1.30
CA SER A 19 9.10 -2.24 -0.40
C SER A 19 10.21 -1.22 -0.72
N PRO A 20 10.78 -1.17 -1.95
CA PRO A 20 11.81 -0.19 -2.25
C PRO A 20 11.32 1.26 -2.14
N ALA A 21 10.08 1.56 -2.58
CA ALA A 21 9.54 2.91 -2.50
C ALA A 21 9.37 3.41 -1.06
N ILE A 22 8.78 2.58 -0.18
CA ILE A 22 8.57 2.93 1.23
C ILE A 22 9.89 3.04 1.98
N ASN A 23 10.83 2.14 1.72
CA ASN A 23 12.13 2.15 2.43
C ASN A 23 13.00 3.37 2.07
N GLN A 24 12.75 3.99 0.91
CA GLN A 24 13.49 5.18 0.44
C GLN A 24 12.80 6.50 0.81
N ALA A 25 11.48 6.48 1.04
CA ALA A 25 10.71 7.66 1.35
C ALA A 25 11.16 8.32 2.66
N ARG A 26 11.04 9.65 2.70
CA ARG A 26 11.41 10.50 3.84
C ARG A 26 10.21 11.06 4.59
N SER A 27 8.99 10.84 4.09
CA SER A 27 7.76 11.25 4.75
C SER A 27 6.56 10.39 4.37
N LEU A 28 5.53 10.39 5.21
CA LEU A 28 4.24 9.75 4.90
C LEU A 28 3.60 10.36 3.64
N LYS A 29 3.74 11.68 3.45
CA LYS A 29 3.24 12.39 2.26
C LYS A 29 3.90 11.91 0.97
N GLU A 30 5.21 11.63 1.02
CA GLU A 30 5.94 11.08 -0.12
C GLU A 30 5.48 9.65 -0.44
N ILE A 31 5.28 8.82 0.57
CA ILE A 31 4.72 7.47 0.41
C ILE A 31 3.32 7.54 -0.23
N GLU A 32 2.43 8.38 0.32
CA GLU A 32 1.09 8.57 -0.21
C GLU A 32 1.10 9.03 -1.68
N SER A 33 1.94 10.01 -1.99
CA SER A 33 2.06 10.56 -3.35
C SER A 33 2.58 9.50 -4.33
N TRP A 34 3.53 8.67 -3.89
CA TRP A 34 4.03 7.55 -4.70
C TRP A 34 2.98 6.47 -4.91
N ILE A 35 2.19 6.12 -3.88
CA ILE A 35 1.10 5.15 -4.00
C ILE A 35 0.06 5.68 -5.00
N ARG A 36 -0.34 6.95 -4.85
CA ARG A 36 -1.34 7.60 -5.73
C ARG A 36 -0.90 7.69 -7.19
N SER A 37 0.40 7.73 -7.47
CA SER A 37 0.92 7.77 -8.84
C SER A 37 0.92 6.42 -9.55
N GLN A 38 0.61 5.32 -8.85
CA GLN A 38 0.57 3.99 -9.47
C GLN A 38 -0.65 3.84 -10.37
N PRO A 39 -0.51 3.33 -11.61
CA PRO A 39 -1.61 3.26 -12.58
C PRO A 39 -2.84 2.48 -12.12
N SER A 40 -2.64 1.47 -11.26
CA SER A 40 -3.72 0.64 -10.73
C SER A 40 -4.38 1.23 -9.48
N VAL A 41 -3.89 2.34 -8.92
CA VAL A 41 -4.44 2.95 -7.70
C VAL A 41 -5.51 3.97 -8.08
N LYS A 42 -6.72 3.76 -7.56
CA LYS A 42 -7.87 4.66 -7.74
C LYS A 42 -7.97 5.68 -6.60
N SER A 43 -7.70 5.25 -5.38
CA SER A 43 -7.66 6.12 -4.21
C SER A 43 -6.66 5.61 -3.17
N VAL A 44 -6.14 6.55 -2.39
CA VAL A 44 -5.30 6.29 -1.22
C VAL A 44 -5.74 7.24 -0.11
N GLU A 45 -5.77 6.71 1.11
CA GLU A 45 -6.09 7.44 2.33
C GLU A 45 -5.16 6.95 3.44
N LEU A 46 -4.45 7.86 4.09
CA LEU A 46 -3.70 7.55 5.30
C LEU A 46 -4.69 7.45 6.46
N ALA A 47 -4.62 6.37 7.24
CA ALA A 47 -5.43 6.23 8.43
C ALA A 47 -5.12 7.34 9.45
N ASP A 48 -6.17 7.90 10.05
CA ASP A 48 -6.06 8.95 11.08
C ASP A 48 -5.46 8.45 12.41
N HIS A 49 -5.20 7.15 12.53
CA HIS A 49 -4.62 6.53 13.72
C HIS A 49 -3.16 6.10 13.52
N LEU A 50 -2.45 6.00 14.65
CA LEU A 50 -1.20 5.26 14.78
C LEU A 50 -1.51 3.95 15.50
N LEU A 51 -1.14 2.81 14.90
CA LEU A 51 -1.25 1.53 15.59
C LEU A 51 -0.17 1.45 16.67
N LYS A 52 -0.61 1.18 17.90
CA LYS A 52 0.24 1.02 19.09
C LYS A 52 0.96 -0.34 19.06
N SER A 53 1.92 -0.47 18.15
CA SER A 53 2.85 -1.60 18.06
C SER A 53 4.29 -1.14 18.34
N ASN A 54 5.21 -2.09 18.50
CA ASN A 54 6.64 -1.81 18.57
C ASN A 54 7.37 -2.57 17.45
N PRO A 55 7.89 -1.88 16.40
CA PRO A 55 7.83 -0.44 16.17
C PRO A 55 6.40 0.04 15.79
N PRO A 56 6.11 1.35 15.92
CA PRO A 56 4.80 1.92 15.57
C PRO A 56 4.42 1.66 14.10
N GLN A 57 3.13 1.46 13.83
CA GLN A 57 2.63 1.16 12.50
C GLN A 57 1.64 2.21 11.99
N ARG A 58 1.71 2.47 10.68
CA ARG A 58 0.77 3.31 9.92
C ARG A 58 0.10 2.47 8.85
N GLU A 59 -1.12 2.85 8.49
CA GLU A 59 -1.92 2.17 7.49
C GLU A 59 -2.34 3.14 6.39
N PHE A 60 -2.16 2.74 5.14
CA PHE A 60 -2.81 3.38 4.01
C PHE A 60 -3.91 2.47 3.48
N PHE A 61 -5.14 2.97 3.46
CA PHE A 61 -6.25 2.34 2.75
C PHE A 61 -6.11 2.65 1.27
N VAL A 62 -6.11 1.62 0.43
CA VAL A 62 -5.99 1.77 -1.02
C VAL A 62 -7.14 1.07 -1.74
N GLU A 63 -7.73 1.76 -2.70
CA GLU A 63 -8.63 1.15 -3.68
C GLU A 63 -7.86 0.94 -4.98
N LEU A 64 -7.82 -0.30 -5.46
CA LEU A 64 -7.10 -0.70 -6.66
C LEU A 64 -8.10 -1.07 -7.76
N LYS A 65 -7.85 -0.62 -8.99
CA LYS A 65 -8.56 -1.05 -10.18
C LYS A 65 -7.87 -2.30 -10.76
N MET A 66 -8.67 -3.34 -10.96
CA MET A 66 -8.24 -4.61 -11.53
C MET A 66 -8.39 -4.61 -13.05
N GLU A 67 -7.74 -5.55 -13.74
CA GLU A 67 -7.80 -5.67 -15.20
C GLU A 67 -9.20 -5.98 -15.71
N ASP A 68 -9.99 -6.74 -14.94
CA ASP A 68 -11.39 -7.04 -15.25
C ASP A 68 -12.34 -5.85 -14.98
N GLY A 69 -11.80 -4.68 -14.61
CA GLY A 69 -12.54 -3.47 -14.31
C GLY A 69 -13.13 -3.41 -12.89
N THR A 70 -13.03 -4.50 -12.11
CA THR A 70 -13.46 -4.51 -10.71
C THR A 70 -12.52 -3.66 -9.84
N THR A 71 -12.97 -3.30 -8.64
CA THR A 71 -12.11 -2.66 -7.64
C THR A 71 -11.94 -3.54 -6.41
N VAL A 72 -10.75 -3.50 -5.83
CA VAL A 72 -10.43 -4.20 -4.57
C VAL A 72 -9.87 -3.20 -3.57
N LYS A 73 -10.25 -3.36 -2.31
CA LYS A 73 -9.70 -2.58 -1.20
C LYS A 73 -8.61 -3.37 -0.50
N LYS A 74 -7.48 -2.73 -0.25
CA LYS A 74 -6.35 -3.31 0.49
C LYS A 74 -5.81 -2.29 1.49
N ILE A 75 -5.04 -2.78 2.46
CA ILE A 75 -4.32 -1.99 3.44
C ILE A 75 -2.83 -2.20 3.19
N ILE A 76 -2.10 -1.11 2.97
CA ILE A 76 -0.65 -1.07 3.02
C ILE A 76 -0.27 -0.70 4.44
N ASN A 77 0.35 -1.63 5.15
CA ASN A 77 0.85 -1.41 6.49
C ASN A 77 2.37 -1.18 6.43
N ILE A 78 2.82 -0.16 7.15
CA ILE A 78 4.23 0.22 7.24
C ILE A 78 4.64 0.41 8.70
N PHE A 79 5.92 0.19 8.98
CA PHE A 79 6.56 0.61 10.22
C PHE A 79 7.10 2.03 10.09
N GLU A 80 6.85 2.84 11.12
CA GLU A 80 7.44 4.17 11.32
C GLU A 80 8.60 4.03 12.33
N LEU A 81 9.84 3.96 11.81
CA LEU A 81 11.03 3.61 12.60
C LEU A 81 11.68 4.84 13.29
N GLY A 82 11.07 6.02 13.16
CA GLY A 82 11.64 7.29 13.58
C GLY A 82 12.69 7.83 12.60
N ASN A 83 13.12 9.09 12.80
CA ASN A 83 14.13 9.77 11.96
C ASN A 83 13.84 9.69 10.45
N GLN A 84 12.56 9.85 10.07
CA GLN A 84 12.13 9.79 8.67
C GLN A 84 12.46 8.46 7.97
N ARG A 85 12.52 7.36 8.73
CA ARG A 85 12.73 6.01 8.21
C ARG A 85 11.43 5.23 8.30
N PHE A 86 11.05 4.65 7.17
CA PHE A 86 9.88 3.79 7.05
C PHE A 86 10.31 2.41 6.55
N LYS A 87 9.49 1.41 6.85
CA LYS A 87 9.68 0.06 6.32
C LYS A 87 8.36 -0.54 5.91
N PHE A 88 8.29 -1.08 4.71
CA PHE A 88 7.13 -1.87 4.30
C PHE A 88 6.97 -3.09 5.23
N HIS A 89 5.78 -3.27 5.80
CA HIS A 89 5.47 -4.44 6.62
C HIS A 89 4.71 -5.47 5.79
N LYS A 90 3.51 -5.11 5.30
CA LYS A 90 2.63 -6.03 4.57
C LYS A 90 1.56 -5.29 3.78
N LEU A 91 1.01 -5.99 2.79
CA LEU A 91 -0.19 -5.64 2.05
C LEU A 91 -1.25 -6.70 2.36
N HIS A 92 -2.41 -6.30 2.87
CA HIS A 92 -3.48 -7.25 3.23
C HIS A 92 -4.87 -6.71 2.90
N GLU A 93 -5.88 -7.54 3.10
CA GLU A 93 -7.28 -7.14 2.93
C GLU A 93 -7.74 -6.23 4.05
N GLN A 94 -8.67 -5.35 3.70
CA GLN A 94 -9.44 -4.63 4.70
C GLN A 94 -10.38 -5.63 5.38
N PRO A 95 -10.40 -5.69 6.73
CA PRO A 95 -11.31 -6.58 7.46
C PRO A 95 -12.79 -6.27 7.20
#